data_AF-A0A1L8Z8W9-F1
#
_entry.id   AF-A0A1L8Z8W9-F1
#
_cell.length_a   1.000
_cell.length_b   1.000
_cell.length_c   1.000
_cell.angle_alpha   90.00
_cell.angle_beta   90.00
_cell.angle_gamma   90.00
#
_symmetry.space_group_name_H-M   'P 1'
#
loop_
_entity.id
_entity.type
_entity.pdbx_description
1 polymer ?
#
loop_
_entity_poly.entity_id
_entity_poly.type
_entity_poly.pdbx_seq_one_letter_code
_entity_poly.pdbx_strand_id
1 'polypeptide(L)'
;MLLNNRIGDVQKFENEELEYKSYKDQLRRITVDDIENKIKTMKILYKIREKKLYLIDGYKKFEDFLSEFIISRSQAFLYLKIYRKVIEGSVSINDIKEKGLKGVYRNILNIEIKEDKSKQNPIKPLRFQLKSQESYDFYKSNAKFTGYLLDKLFNNEKEIIKKIMKEYKQLKG
;
A
#
# COMPACT_ATOMS: atom_id res chain seq x y z
N MET A 1 -60.58 -21.56 16.09
CA MET A 1 -59.63 -20.46 16.37
C MET A 1 -58.18 -20.71 15.93
N LEU A 2 -57.83 -21.82 15.24
CA LEU A 2 -56.42 -22.10 14.84
C LEU A 2 -56.04 -21.66 13.41
N LEU A 3 -57.02 -21.31 12.55
CA LEU A 3 -56.78 -20.95 11.15
C LEU A 3 -56.32 -19.49 10.97
N ASN A 4 -56.81 -18.55 11.78
CA ASN A 4 -56.46 -17.13 11.66
C ASN A 4 -55.00 -16.83 12.05
N ASN A 5 -54.41 -17.58 13.00
CA ASN A 5 -53.01 -17.39 13.39
C ASN A 5 -52.05 -17.86 12.29
N ARG A 6 -52.36 -18.96 11.59
CA ARG A 6 -51.53 -19.45 10.47
C ARG A 6 -51.54 -18.51 9.27
N ILE A 7 -52.68 -17.87 8.97
CA ILE A 7 -52.79 -16.90 7.88
C ILE A 7 -51.99 -15.62 8.20
N GLY A 8 -52.07 -15.14 9.46
CA GLY A 8 -51.30 -13.99 9.92
C GLY A 8 -49.79 -14.22 9.92
N ASP A 9 -49.34 -15.41 10.34
CA ASP A 9 -47.92 -15.78 10.27
C ASP A 9 -47.44 -15.89 8.82
N VAL A 10 -48.17 -16.57 7.93
CA VAL A 10 -47.80 -16.69 6.50
C VAL A 10 -47.74 -15.34 5.81
N GLN A 11 -48.73 -14.45 6.02
CA GLN A 11 -48.70 -13.09 5.47
C GLN A 11 -47.53 -12.27 6.01
N LYS A 12 -47.19 -12.43 7.30
CA LYS A 12 -46.04 -11.75 7.90
C LYS A 12 -44.72 -12.26 7.34
N PHE A 13 -44.55 -13.57 7.18
CA PHE A 13 -43.36 -14.18 6.55
C PHE A 13 -43.22 -13.78 5.07
N GLU A 14 -44.31 -13.75 4.30
CA GLU A 14 -44.28 -13.27 2.91
C GLU A 14 -43.92 -11.78 2.83
N ASN A 15 -44.40 -10.96 3.78
CA ASN A 15 -44.08 -9.54 3.85
C ASN A 15 -42.60 -9.30 4.23
N GLU A 16 -42.05 -10.06 5.19
CA GLU A 16 -40.64 -10.02 5.56
C GLU A 16 -39.72 -10.50 4.42
N GLU A 17 -40.13 -11.52 3.65
CA GLU A 17 -39.34 -11.99 2.50
C GLU A 17 -39.33 -10.97 1.35
N LEU A 18 -40.47 -10.31 1.09
CA LEU A 18 -40.58 -9.23 0.11
C LEU A 18 -39.76 -8.01 0.55
N GLU A 19 -39.82 -7.64 1.83
CA GLU A 19 -39.02 -6.57 2.41
C GLU A 19 -37.51 -6.87 2.30
N TYR A 20 -37.09 -8.09 2.65
CA TYR A 20 -35.70 -8.53 2.49
C TYR A 20 -35.23 -8.45 1.02
N LYS A 21 -36.04 -8.93 0.07
CA LYS A 21 -35.71 -8.85 -1.38
C LYS A 21 -35.58 -7.40 -1.83
N SER A 22 -36.48 -6.52 -1.38
CA SER A 22 -36.41 -5.07 -1.66
C SER A 22 -35.11 -4.46 -1.14
N TYR A 23 -34.74 -4.71 0.12
CA TYR A 23 -33.48 -4.19 0.67
C TYR A 23 -32.26 -4.73 -0.06
N LYS A 24 -32.26 -6.01 -0.43
CA LYS A 24 -31.16 -6.63 -1.19
C LYS A 24 -30.96 -5.95 -2.55
N ASP A 25 -32.04 -5.63 -3.25
CA ASP A 25 -31.96 -4.95 -4.55
C ASP A 25 -31.57 -3.48 -4.42
N GLN A 26 -32.04 -2.79 -3.37
CA GLN A 26 -31.58 -1.43 -3.05
C GLN A 26 -30.07 -1.40 -2.77
N LEU A 27 -29.57 -2.32 -1.94
CA LEU A 27 -28.13 -2.45 -1.65
C LEU A 27 -27.31 -2.74 -2.91
N ARG A 28 -27.80 -3.60 -3.81
CA ARG A 28 -27.14 -3.87 -5.10
C ARG A 28 -27.01 -2.61 -5.95
N ARG A 29 -28.08 -1.81 -6.07
CA ARG A 29 -28.05 -0.56 -6.84
C ARG A 29 -27.08 0.44 -6.23
N ILE A 30 -27.20 0.68 -4.91
CA ILE A 30 -26.33 1.61 -4.18
C ILE A 30 -24.85 1.23 -4.33
N THR A 31 -24.52 -0.07 -4.22
CA THR A 31 -23.13 -0.53 -4.34
C THR A 31 -22.58 -0.41 -5.76
N VAL A 32 -23.39 -0.66 -6.79
CA VAL A 32 -23.00 -0.43 -8.19
C VAL A 32 -22.76 1.05 -8.44
N ASP A 33 -23.70 1.90 -8.05
CA ASP A 33 -23.60 3.36 -8.24
C ASP A 33 -22.40 3.94 -7.49
N ASP A 34 -22.12 3.47 -6.28
CA ASP A 34 -20.94 3.86 -5.50
C ASP A 34 -19.63 3.54 -6.21
N ILE A 35 -19.49 2.33 -6.77
CA ILE A 35 -18.30 1.94 -7.54
C ILE A 35 -18.15 2.82 -8.79
N GLU A 36 -19.23 3.05 -9.52
CA GLU A 36 -19.20 3.89 -10.73
C GLU A 36 -18.83 5.33 -10.41
N ASN A 37 -19.39 5.89 -9.33
CA ASN A 37 -19.05 7.22 -8.86
C ASN A 37 -17.58 7.31 -8.47
N LYS A 38 -17.03 6.29 -7.80
CA LYS A 38 -15.60 6.24 -7.46
C LYS A 38 -14.71 6.20 -8.69
N ILE A 39 -15.07 5.45 -9.72
CA ILE A 39 -14.34 5.43 -11.01
C ILE A 39 -14.39 6.81 -11.69
N LYS A 40 -15.54 7.49 -11.67
CA LYS A 40 -15.67 8.86 -12.20
C LYS A 40 -14.77 9.82 -11.42
N THR A 41 -14.79 9.76 -10.09
CA THR A 41 -13.94 10.57 -9.21
C THR A 41 -12.46 10.36 -9.50
N MET A 42 -12.01 9.11 -9.64
CA MET A 42 -10.64 8.77 -10.05
C MET A 42 -10.22 9.49 -11.33
N LYS A 43 -11.05 9.40 -12.37
CA LYS A 43 -10.80 10.02 -13.67
C LYS A 43 -10.72 11.54 -13.59
N ILE A 44 -11.61 12.17 -12.81
CA ILE A 44 -11.65 13.62 -12.64
C ILE A 44 -10.41 14.10 -11.86
N LEU A 45 -10.14 13.49 -10.69
CA LEU A 45 -8.97 13.84 -9.86
C LEU A 45 -7.67 13.69 -10.65
N TYR A 46 -7.54 12.63 -11.44
CA TYR A 46 -6.36 12.42 -12.29
C TYR A 46 -6.19 13.54 -13.31
N LYS A 47 -7.25 13.89 -14.05
CA LYS A 47 -7.20 14.99 -15.03
C LYS A 47 -6.88 16.33 -14.39
N ILE A 48 -7.48 16.66 -13.25
CA ILE A 48 -7.21 17.90 -12.50
C ILE A 48 -5.74 17.95 -12.08
N ARG A 49 -5.20 16.86 -11.54
CA ARG A 49 -3.82 16.80 -11.08
C ARG A 49 -2.82 16.91 -12.23
N GLU A 50 -2.99 16.11 -13.29
CA GLU A 50 -2.05 16.06 -14.43
C GLU A 50 -1.98 17.40 -15.16
N LYS A 51 -3.13 18.04 -15.38
CA LYS A 51 -3.21 19.35 -16.03
C LYS A 51 -2.99 20.51 -15.06
N LYS A 52 -2.79 20.24 -13.77
CA LYS A 52 -2.67 21.23 -12.70
C LYS A 52 -3.83 22.24 -12.66
N LEU A 53 -5.06 21.78 -12.92
CA LEU A 53 -6.24 22.66 -12.98
C LEU A 53 -6.60 23.29 -11.63
N TYR A 54 -6.15 22.71 -10.53
CA TYR A 54 -6.28 23.29 -9.20
C TYR A 54 -5.61 24.67 -9.06
N LEU A 55 -4.69 25.03 -9.96
CA LEU A 55 -4.08 26.36 -10.00
C LEU A 55 -5.10 27.45 -10.39
N ILE A 56 -6.18 27.09 -11.09
CA ILE A 56 -7.22 28.04 -11.53
C ILE A 56 -7.90 28.69 -10.33
N ASP A 57 -8.15 27.90 -9.28
CA ASP A 57 -8.72 28.37 -8.01
C ASP A 57 -7.65 28.92 -7.05
N GLY A 58 -6.40 29.08 -7.51
CA GLY A 58 -5.30 29.66 -6.74
C GLY A 58 -4.61 28.72 -5.75
N TYR A 59 -4.95 27.42 -5.71
CA TYR A 59 -4.25 26.47 -4.85
C TYR A 59 -2.81 26.24 -5.33
N LYS A 60 -1.82 26.36 -4.44
CA LYS A 60 -0.41 26.09 -4.79
C LYS A 60 -0.12 24.60 -4.94
N LYS A 61 -0.87 23.75 -4.23
CA LYS A 61 -0.69 22.30 -4.20
C LYS A 61 -2.02 21.60 -4.43
N PHE A 62 -1.97 20.43 -5.08
CA PHE A 62 -3.16 19.61 -5.33
C PHE A 62 -3.81 19.16 -4.01
N GLU A 63 -3.02 18.92 -2.98
CA GLU A 63 -3.45 18.50 -1.65
C GLU A 63 -4.22 19.57 -0.89
N ASP A 64 -4.03 20.84 -1.25
CA ASP A 64 -4.80 21.96 -0.70
C ASP A 64 -6.16 22.02 -1.40
N PHE A 65 -6.21 21.83 -2.73
CA PHE A 65 -7.48 21.69 -3.47
C PHE A 65 -8.39 20.57 -2.94
N LEU A 66 -7.80 19.47 -2.44
CA LEU A 66 -8.58 18.37 -1.88
C LEU A 66 -9.38 18.74 -0.62
N SER A 67 -9.06 19.83 0.08
CA SER A 67 -9.79 20.21 1.29
C SER A 67 -11.24 20.66 1.04
N GLU A 68 -11.57 21.01 -0.21
CA GLU A 68 -12.94 21.41 -0.60
C GLU A 68 -13.92 20.23 -0.68
N PHE A 69 -13.42 18.98 -0.63
CA PHE A 69 -14.22 17.79 -0.87
C PHE A 69 -14.18 16.84 0.33
N ILE A 70 -15.24 16.03 0.48
CA ILE A 70 -15.30 14.93 1.45
C ILE A 70 -14.49 13.73 0.94
N ILE A 71 -13.20 13.94 0.69
CA ILE A 71 -12.24 12.93 0.24
C ILE A 71 -10.94 13.13 1.01
N SER A 72 -10.56 12.13 1.81
CA SER A 72 -9.27 12.19 2.51
C SER A 72 -8.10 12.19 1.53
N ARG A 73 -6.98 12.84 1.89
CA ARG A 73 -5.74 12.82 1.07
C ARG A 73 -5.35 11.39 0.69
N SER A 74 -5.29 10.48 1.66
CA SER A 74 -4.94 9.07 1.43
C SER A 74 -5.83 8.40 0.39
N GLN A 75 -7.14 8.66 0.43
CA GLN A 75 -8.10 8.14 -0.55
C GLN A 75 -7.90 8.75 -1.94
N ALA A 76 -7.66 10.06 -2.03
CA ALA A 76 -7.37 10.72 -3.31
C ALA A 76 -6.09 10.16 -3.95
N PHE A 77 -5.00 9.99 -3.18
CA PHE A 77 -3.77 9.37 -3.68
C PHE A 77 -3.96 7.91 -4.09
N LEU A 78 -4.75 7.15 -3.34
CA LEU A 78 -5.14 5.79 -3.72
C LEU A 78 -5.87 5.78 -5.06
N TYR A 79 -6.83 6.68 -5.26
CA TYR A 79 -7.60 6.80 -6.51
C TYR A 79 -6.69 7.13 -7.68
N LEU A 80 -5.75 8.06 -7.49
CA LEU A 80 -4.77 8.40 -8.51
C LEU A 80 -3.86 7.23 -8.86
N LYS A 81 -3.39 6.48 -7.85
CA LYS A 81 -2.53 5.30 -8.07
C LYS A 81 -3.26 4.21 -8.86
N ILE A 82 -4.51 3.90 -8.48
CA ILE A 82 -5.33 2.90 -9.20
C ILE A 82 -5.60 3.38 -10.63
N TYR A 83 -6.02 4.64 -10.80
CA TYR A 83 -6.36 5.15 -12.14
C TYR A 83 -5.15 5.21 -13.07
N ARG A 84 -3.96 5.53 -12.55
CA ARG A 84 -2.73 5.45 -13.34
C ARG A 84 -2.49 4.03 -13.88
N LYS A 85 -2.71 3.01 -13.05
CA LYS A 85 -2.62 1.60 -13.45
C LYS A 85 -3.67 1.21 -14.51
N VAL A 86 -4.82 1.88 -14.52
CA VAL A 86 -5.82 1.76 -15.60
C VAL A 86 -5.33 2.38 -16.90
N ILE A 87 -4.75 3.58 -16.86
CA ILE A 87 -4.15 4.22 -18.04
C ILE A 87 -2.98 3.40 -18.60
N GLU A 88 -2.16 2.80 -17.72
CA GLU A 88 -1.07 1.88 -18.08
C GLU A 88 -1.57 0.53 -18.65
N GLY A 89 -2.88 0.25 -18.61
CA GLY A 89 -3.48 -1.01 -19.09
C GLY A 89 -3.32 -2.21 -18.15
N SER A 90 -2.62 -2.04 -17.02
CA SER A 90 -2.38 -3.11 -16.03
C SER A 90 -3.59 -3.46 -15.15
N VAL A 91 -4.61 -2.60 -15.12
CA VAL A 91 -5.88 -2.79 -14.40
C VAL A 91 -7.01 -2.38 -15.32
N SER A 92 -8.04 -3.21 -15.49
CA SER A 92 -9.23 -2.80 -16.24
C SER A 92 -10.26 -2.12 -15.34
N ILE A 93 -11.17 -1.34 -15.95
CA ILE A 93 -12.33 -0.80 -15.22
C ILE A 93 -13.23 -1.95 -14.72
N ASN A 94 -13.33 -3.04 -15.48
CA ASN A 94 -14.11 -4.22 -15.08
C ASN A 94 -13.50 -4.90 -13.84
N ASP A 95 -12.17 -4.96 -13.73
CA ASP A 95 -11.52 -5.47 -12.52
C ASP A 95 -11.92 -4.66 -11.29
N ILE A 96 -12.07 -3.34 -11.42
CA ILE A 96 -12.52 -2.47 -10.33
C ILE A 96 -13.97 -2.77 -9.97
N LYS A 97 -14.83 -3.00 -10.98
CA LYS A 97 -16.25 -3.34 -10.76
C LYS A 97 -16.44 -4.68 -10.06
N GLU A 98 -15.64 -5.68 -10.43
CA GLU A 98 -15.77 -7.04 -9.89
C GLU A 98 -15.08 -7.20 -8.52
N LYS A 99 -13.85 -6.71 -8.38
CA LYS A 99 -13.01 -6.94 -7.19
C LYS A 99 -13.11 -5.82 -6.16
N GLY A 100 -13.72 -4.70 -6.55
CA GLY A 100 -13.73 -3.46 -5.78
C GLY A 100 -12.34 -2.84 -5.62
N LEU A 101 -12.29 -1.62 -5.09
CA LEU A 101 -11.03 -0.86 -4.97
C LEU A 101 -10.02 -1.49 -4.01
N LYS A 102 -10.49 -2.04 -2.89
CA LYS A 102 -9.60 -2.71 -1.93
C LYS A 102 -8.96 -3.95 -2.55
N GLY A 103 -9.73 -4.73 -3.33
CA GLY A 103 -9.24 -5.92 -4.02
C GLY A 103 -8.19 -5.55 -5.07
N VAL A 104 -8.49 -4.59 -5.94
CA VAL A 104 -7.56 -4.09 -6.95
C VAL A 104 -6.28 -3.53 -6.31
N TYR A 105 -6.40 -2.72 -5.25
CA TYR A 105 -5.24 -2.15 -4.58
C TYR A 105 -4.32 -3.20 -3.96
N ARG A 106 -4.88 -4.23 -3.32
CA ARG A 106 -4.10 -5.36 -2.79
C ARG A 106 -3.34 -6.09 -3.90
N ASN A 107 -3.97 -6.27 -5.06
CA ASN A 107 -3.31 -6.91 -6.19
C ASN A 107 -2.14 -6.08 -6.71
N ILE A 108 -2.31 -4.77 -6.82
CA ILE A 108 -1.22 -3.83 -7.20
C ILE A 108 -0.05 -3.96 -6.21
N LEU A 109 -0.31 -3.92 -4.90
CA LEU A 109 0.74 -4.06 -3.88
C LEU A 109 1.44 -5.42 -3.95
N ASN A 110 0.71 -6.50 -4.17
CA ASN A 110 1.29 -7.84 -4.26
C ASN A 110 2.22 -7.99 -5.48
N ILE A 111 1.88 -7.34 -6.60
CA ILE A 111 2.74 -7.30 -7.78
C ILE A 111 4.01 -6.50 -7.48
N GLU A 112 3.88 -5.30 -6.92
CA GLU A 112 5.03 -4.44 -6.54
C GLU A 112 5.97 -5.17 -5.56
N ILE A 113 5.44 -5.88 -4.56
CA ILE A 113 6.24 -6.66 -3.60
C ILE A 113 6.98 -7.82 -4.29
N LYS A 114 6.34 -8.49 -5.25
CA LYS A 114 6.99 -9.59 -5.99
C LYS A 114 8.12 -9.06 -6.88
N GLU A 115 7.92 -7.92 -7.53
CA GLU A 115 8.97 -7.24 -8.31
C GLU A 115 10.15 -6.81 -7.42
N ASP A 116 9.89 -6.28 -6.23
CA ASP A 116 10.96 -5.85 -5.29
C ASP A 116 11.76 -7.03 -4.73
N LYS A 117 11.13 -8.18 -4.46
CA LYS A 117 11.83 -9.39 -4.01
C LYS A 117 12.83 -9.91 -5.03
N SER A 118 12.56 -9.73 -6.33
CA SER A 118 13.49 -10.12 -7.39
C SER A 118 14.78 -9.27 -7.42
N LYS A 119 14.77 -8.10 -6.78
CA LYS A 119 15.89 -7.14 -6.73
C LYS A 119 16.64 -7.12 -5.40
N GLN A 120 16.26 -7.94 -4.42
CA GLN A 120 16.94 -7.98 -3.12
C GLN A 120 18.25 -8.79 -3.20
N ASN A 121 19.35 -8.18 -2.74
CA ASN A 121 20.60 -8.89 -2.53
C ASN A 121 20.37 -10.10 -1.61
N PRO A 122 20.89 -11.30 -1.95
CA PRO A 122 20.65 -12.52 -1.17
C PRO A 122 21.22 -12.45 0.25
N ILE A 123 22.17 -11.52 0.50
CA ILE A 123 22.80 -11.30 1.79
C ILE A 123 22.32 -9.97 2.36
N LYS A 124 21.81 -10.00 3.60
CA LYS A 124 21.36 -8.79 4.31
C LYS A 124 22.57 -7.88 4.59
N PRO A 125 22.47 -6.57 4.32
CA PRO A 125 23.56 -5.65 4.62
C PRO A 125 23.81 -5.57 6.12
N LEU A 126 25.06 -5.73 6.52
CA LEU A 126 25.50 -5.56 7.90
C LEU A 126 25.57 -4.07 8.25
N ARG A 127 25.02 -3.68 9.39
CA ARG A 127 25.02 -2.28 9.87
C ARG A 127 25.95 -2.16 11.08
N PHE A 128 26.91 -1.24 10.99
CA PHE A 128 27.83 -0.93 12.09
C PHE A 128 27.50 0.43 12.70
N GLN A 129 27.60 0.53 14.02
CA GLN A 129 27.59 1.80 14.73
C GLN A 129 29.02 2.10 15.20
N LEU A 130 29.70 2.98 14.47
CA LEU A 130 31.08 3.35 14.75
C LEU A 130 31.12 4.55 15.71
N LYS A 131 32.13 4.57 16.59
CA LYS A 131 32.25 5.62 17.63
C LYS A 131 32.86 6.92 17.12
N SER A 132 33.60 6.89 16.01
CA SER A 132 34.27 8.04 15.42
C SER A 132 33.71 8.34 14.03
N GLN A 133 33.43 9.62 13.76
CA GLN A 133 32.95 10.10 12.47
C GLN A 133 33.96 9.81 11.34
N GLU A 134 35.26 10.00 11.61
CA GLU A 134 36.33 9.74 10.65
C GLU A 134 36.35 8.25 10.22
N SER A 135 36.23 7.34 11.18
CA SER A 135 36.15 5.91 10.88
C SER A 135 34.91 5.58 10.03
N TYR A 136 33.79 6.24 10.31
CA TYR A 136 32.55 6.06 9.54
C TYR A 136 32.71 6.53 8.10
N ASP A 137 33.26 7.73 7.89
CA ASP A 137 33.43 8.32 6.56
C ASP A 137 34.41 7.50 5.71
N PHE A 138 35.49 6.99 6.31
CA PHE A 138 36.43 6.10 5.65
C PHE A 138 35.74 4.82 5.16
N TYR A 139 35.10 4.06 6.05
CA TYR A 139 34.49 2.77 5.68
C TYR A 139 33.28 2.93 4.76
N LYS A 140 32.52 4.03 4.91
CA LYS A 140 31.40 4.38 4.03
C LYS A 140 31.88 4.67 2.61
N SER A 141 32.93 5.48 2.46
CA SER A 141 33.51 5.83 1.16
C SER A 141 34.17 4.63 0.48
N ASN A 142 34.56 3.62 1.26
CA ASN A 142 35.29 2.43 0.80
C ASN A 142 34.48 1.13 0.97
N ALA A 143 33.15 1.16 0.82
CA ALA A 143 32.27 0.04 1.15
C ALA A 143 32.67 -1.33 0.53
N LYS A 144 33.13 -1.36 -0.73
CA LYS A 144 33.61 -2.60 -1.39
C LYS A 144 34.86 -3.15 -0.72
N PHE A 145 35.81 -2.26 -0.41
CA PHE A 145 37.04 -2.63 0.31
C PHE A 145 36.71 -3.09 1.73
N THR A 146 35.80 -2.42 2.43
CA THR A 146 35.35 -2.84 3.76
C THR A 146 34.79 -4.26 3.74
N GLY A 147 33.96 -4.61 2.75
CA GLY A 147 33.47 -5.98 2.58
C GLY A 147 34.61 -6.98 2.37
N TYR A 148 35.52 -6.69 1.43
CA TYR A 148 36.69 -7.53 1.17
C TYR A 148 37.59 -7.71 2.40
N LEU A 149 37.81 -6.63 3.16
CA LEU A 149 38.62 -6.64 4.38
C LEU A 149 38.02 -7.60 5.42
N LEU A 150 36.70 -7.52 5.64
CA LEU A 150 36.01 -8.38 6.61
C LEU A 150 36.06 -9.85 6.18
N ASP A 151 35.85 -10.14 4.90
CA ASP A 151 35.92 -11.51 4.38
C ASP A 151 37.35 -12.07 4.47
N LYS A 152 38.37 -11.27 4.11
CA LYS A 152 39.77 -11.68 4.21
C LYS A 152 40.18 -11.93 5.65
N LEU A 153 39.80 -11.04 6.57
CA LEU A 153 40.10 -11.22 7.99
C LEU A 153 39.46 -12.51 8.51
N PHE A 154 38.21 -12.79 8.15
CA PHE A 154 37.50 -13.97 8.61
C PHE A 154 38.06 -15.26 8.01
N ASN A 155 38.43 -15.27 6.74
CA ASN A 155 38.86 -16.47 6.04
C ASN A 155 40.35 -16.78 6.27
N ASN A 156 41.20 -15.76 6.34
CA ASN A 156 42.65 -15.93 6.27
C ASN A 156 43.37 -15.50 7.56
N GLU A 157 42.81 -14.55 8.32
CA GLU A 157 43.50 -13.90 9.44
C GLU A 157 42.76 -14.07 10.79
N LYS A 158 42.25 -15.28 11.05
CA LYS A 158 41.42 -15.57 12.25
C LYS A 158 42.14 -15.29 13.57
N GLU A 159 43.46 -15.41 13.62
CA GLU A 159 44.24 -15.12 14.82
C GLU A 159 44.20 -13.63 15.19
N ILE A 160 44.20 -12.74 14.19
CA ILE A 160 44.02 -11.30 14.40
C ILE A 160 42.65 -11.03 15.03
N ILE A 161 41.60 -11.67 14.50
CA ILE A 161 40.24 -11.56 15.05
C ILE A 161 40.20 -12.05 16.50
N LYS A 162 40.80 -13.21 16.80
CA LYS A 162 40.83 -13.77 18.17
C LYS A 162 41.52 -12.83 19.16
N LYS A 163 42.65 -12.24 18.76
CA LYS A 163 43.39 -11.28 19.58
C LYS A 163 42.53 -10.04 19.90
N ILE A 164 41.97 -9.40 18.88
CA ILE A 164 41.12 -8.21 19.06
C ILE A 164 39.87 -8.53 19.88
N MET A 165 39.28 -9.72 19.69
CA MET A 165 38.12 -10.18 20.46
C MET A 165 38.46 -10.38 21.95
N LYS A 166 39.67 -10.83 22.27
CA LYS A 166 40.14 -10.94 23.66
C LYS A 166 40.30 -9.56 24.31
N GLU A 167 40.92 -8.61 23.61
CA GLU A 167 41.06 -7.22 24.06
C GLU A 167 39.69 -6.57 24.29
N TYR A 168 38.75 -6.73 23.35
CA TYR A 168 37.39 -6.22 23.47
C TYR A 168 36.64 -6.78 24.70
N LYS A 169 36.81 -8.07 24.99
CA LYS A 169 36.21 -8.70 26.18
C LYS A 169 36.79 -8.17 27.48
N GLN A 170 38.09 -7.86 27.51
CA GLN A 170 38.74 -7.27 28.69
C GLN A 170 38.27 -5.83 28.95
N LEU A 171 37.94 -5.07 27.89
CA LEU A 171 37.36 -3.72 28.01
C LEU A 171 35.89 -3.70 28.43
N LYS A 172 35.22 -4.85 28.42
CA LYS A 172 33.84 -5.04 28.91
C LYS A 172 33.76 -5.66 30.31
N GLY A 173 34.92 -5.98 30.90
CA GLY A 173 35.04 -6.50 32.26
C GLY A 173 34.82 -5.43 33.31
#